data_AF-A0A1G1LE37-F1
#
_entry.id   AF-A0A1G1LE37-F1
#
_cell.length_a   1.000
_cell.length_b   1.000
_cell.length_c   1.000
_cell.angle_alpha   90.00
_cell.angle_beta   90.00
_cell.angle_gamma   90.00
#
_symmetry.space_group_name_H-M   'P 1'
#
loop_
_entity.id
_entity.type
_entity.pdbx_description
1 polymer ?
#
loop_
_entity_poly.entity_id
_entity_poly.type
_entity_poly.pdbx_seq_one_letter_code
_entity_poly.pdbx_strand_id
1 'polypeptide(L)'
;MKSYLRKKHQGFTLIELMIVVVIIGILAALILPRMLQQPERVIVAEAVNYLGVIKRAQEAQAVQAGTYLAAASGVAGAVPAAGWAALNMSTLPASTRFTYACGAAAAPVFNVAPTAPCPAAEGNCTATRVAGNPKAGGTITMCLDTGFIVACGGPAPTNYTLVGAANTQGATCA
;
A
#
# COMPACT_ATOMS: atom_id res chain seq x y z
N MET A 1 -58.33 -45.75 -19.61
CA MET A 1 -57.12 -46.18 -18.87
C MET A 1 -56.03 -45.14 -19.07
N LYS A 2 -55.64 -44.40 -18.03
CA LYS A 2 -54.53 -43.43 -18.08
C LYS A 2 -53.25 -44.14 -17.63
N SER A 3 -52.38 -44.40 -18.59
CA SER A 3 -51.08 -45.04 -18.38
C SER A 3 -50.10 -44.03 -17.76
N TYR A 4 -49.73 -44.23 -16.50
CA TYR A 4 -48.68 -43.44 -15.84
C TYR A 4 -47.31 -43.88 -16.36
N LEU A 5 -46.74 -43.10 -17.28
CA LEU A 5 -45.34 -43.22 -17.71
C LEU A 5 -44.42 -42.96 -16.50
N ARG A 6 -43.80 -44.00 -15.95
CA ARG A 6 -42.77 -43.88 -14.91
C ARG A 6 -41.57 -43.12 -15.48
N LYS A 7 -41.35 -41.88 -15.03
CA LYS A 7 -40.07 -41.18 -15.23
C LYS A 7 -38.99 -41.93 -14.46
N LYS A 8 -37.95 -42.40 -15.15
CA LYS A 8 -36.76 -42.96 -14.51
C LYS A 8 -36.09 -41.85 -13.70
N HIS A 9 -36.04 -41.99 -12.38
CA HIS A 9 -35.21 -41.15 -11.53
C HIS A 9 -33.74 -41.47 -11.83
N GLN A 10 -33.09 -40.62 -12.63
CA GLN A 10 -31.64 -40.61 -12.77
C GLN A 10 -31.07 -39.92 -11.52
N GLY A 11 -30.70 -40.71 -10.52
CA GLY A 11 -30.02 -40.22 -9.33
C GLY A 11 -28.53 -40.02 -9.61
N PHE A 12 -27.97 -38.94 -9.07
CA PHE A 12 -26.53 -38.71 -9.02
C PHE A 12 -25.86 -39.86 -8.27
N THR A 13 -24.77 -40.39 -8.80
CA THR A 13 -24.05 -41.47 -8.11
C THR A 13 -23.25 -40.88 -6.94
N LEU A 14 -23.15 -41.61 -5.82
CA LEU A 14 -22.30 -41.20 -4.68
C LEU A 14 -20.83 -40.99 -5.11
N ILE A 15 -20.38 -41.78 -6.08
CA ILE A 15 -19.03 -41.69 -6.63
C ILE A 15 -18.81 -40.43 -7.47
N GLU A 16 -19.81 -39.94 -8.22
CA GLU A 16 -19.72 -38.65 -8.90
C GLU A 16 -19.51 -37.52 -7.90
N LEU A 17 -20.26 -37.52 -6.81
CA LEU A 17 -20.16 -36.49 -5.79
C LEU A 17 -18.80 -36.56 -5.07
N MET A 18 -18.29 -37.76 -4.80
CA MET A 18 -16.95 -37.95 -4.23
C MET A 18 -15.83 -37.42 -5.11
N ILE A 19 -15.86 -37.69 -6.41
CA ILE A 19 -14.83 -37.19 -7.33
C ILE A 19 -14.88 -35.66 -7.41
N VAL A 20 -16.08 -35.07 -7.42
CA VAL A 20 -16.26 -33.62 -7.46
C VAL A 20 -15.66 -32.94 -6.23
N VAL A 21 -15.89 -33.44 -5.02
CA VAL A 21 -15.32 -32.83 -3.80
C VAL A 21 -13.80 -32.98 -3.73
N VAL A 22 -13.25 -34.07 -4.26
CA VAL A 22 -11.79 -34.27 -4.36
C VAL A 22 -11.17 -33.26 -5.32
N ILE A 23 -11.78 -33.06 -6.51
CA ILE A 23 -11.30 -32.09 -7.49
C ILE A 23 -11.39 -30.66 -6.92
N ILE A 24 -12.51 -30.29 -6.30
CA ILE A 24 -12.67 -28.96 -5.67
C ILE A 24 -11.64 -28.78 -4.54
N GLY A 25 -11.36 -29.81 -3.75
CA GLY A 25 -10.34 -29.77 -2.68
C GLY A 25 -8.92 -29.49 -3.20
N ILE A 26 -8.52 -30.15 -4.29
CA ILE A 26 -7.21 -29.92 -4.93
C ILE A 26 -7.13 -28.51 -5.50
N LEU A 27 -8.16 -28.04 -6.20
CA LEU A 27 -8.19 -26.70 -6.78
C LEU A 27 -8.15 -25.61 -5.70
N ALA A 28 -8.90 -25.79 -4.61
CA ALA A 28 -8.91 -24.86 -3.48
C ALA A 28 -7.53 -24.74 -2.81
N ALA A 29 -6.82 -25.85 -2.61
CA ALA A 29 -5.50 -25.86 -1.99
C ALA A 29 -4.45 -25.05 -2.78
N LEU A 30 -4.53 -25.04 -4.11
CA LEU A 30 -3.60 -24.30 -4.97
C LEU A 30 -3.92 -22.80 -5.04
N ILE A 31 -5.21 -22.43 -5.01
CA ILE A 31 -5.66 -21.05 -5.24
C ILE A 31 -5.65 -20.23 -3.94
N LEU A 32 -6.07 -20.82 -2.83
CA LEU A 32 -6.24 -20.14 -1.55
C LEU A 32 -5.00 -19.38 -1.04
N PRO A 33 -3.76 -19.93 -1.10
CA PRO A 33 -2.60 -19.22 -0.57
C PRO A 33 -2.31 -17.90 -1.30
N ARG A 34 -2.65 -17.79 -2.60
CA ARG A 34 -2.43 -16.57 -3.37
C ARG A 34 -3.48 -15.50 -3.10
N MET A 35 -4.75 -15.89 -2.90
CA MET A 35 -5.82 -14.93 -2.64
C MET A 35 -5.63 -14.18 -1.31
N LEU A 36 -5.01 -14.81 -0.31
CA LEU A 36 -4.77 -14.20 1.01
C LEU A 36 -3.70 -13.09 1.01
N GLN A 37 -2.82 -13.03 0.00
CA GLN A 37 -1.73 -12.04 -0.07
C GLN A 37 -2.08 -10.78 -0.88
N GLN A 38 -3.07 -10.85 -1.77
CA GLN A 38 -3.50 -9.73 -2.61
C GLN A 38 -3.99 -8.48 -1.84
N PRO A 39 -4.77 -8.57 -0.74
CA PRO A 39 -5.29 -7.37 -0.09
C PRO A 39 -4.18 -6.49 0.49
N GLU A 40 -3.09 -7.08 0.97
CA GLU A 40 -1.95 -6.32 1.50
C GLU A 40 -1.22 -5.53 0.42
N ARG A 41 -1.04 -6.11 -0.78
CA ARG A 41 -0.43 -5.43 -1.92
C ARG A 41 -1.22 -4.17 -2.32
N VAL A 42 -2.55 -4.30 -2.35
CA VAL A 42 -3.46 -3.19 -2.68
C VAL A 42 -3.33 -2.05 -1.67
N ILE A 43 -3.27 -2.39 -0.37
CA ILE A 43 -3.14 -1.38 0.69
C ILE A 43 -1.80 -0.66 0.60
N VAL A 44 -0.72 -1.37 0.33
CA VAL A 44 0.59 -0.72 0.16
C VAL A 44 0.63 0.15 -1.11
N ALA A 45 0.02 -0.30 -2.21
CA ALA A 45 -0.10 0.49 -3.43
C ALA A 45 -0.88 1.80 -3.20
N GLU A 46 -1.91 1.77 -2.36
CA GLU A 46 -2.65 2.98 -1.94
C GLU A 46 -1.70 4.00 -1.28
N ALA A 47 -0.88 3.57 -0.31
CA ALA A 47 0.07 4.45 0.36
C ALA A 47 1.09 5.06 -0.59
N VAL A 48 1.62 4.27 -1.53
CA VAL A 48 2.58 4.75 -2.54
C VAL A 48 1.94 5.80 -3.45
N ASN A 49 0.70 5.59 -3.87
CA ASN A 49 -0.01 6.57 -4.71
C ASN A 49 -0.19 7.91 -3.98
N TYR A 50 -0.57 7.89 -2.70
CA TYR A 50 -0.68 9.10 -1.89
C TYR A 50 0.68 9.77 -1.64
N LEU A 51 1.72 8.99 -1.34
CA LEU A 51 3.10 9.51 -1.24
C LEU A 51 3.53 10.20 -2.54
N GLY A 52 3.18 9.66 -3.72
CA GLY A 52 3.45 10.30 -5.00
C GLY A 52 2.68 11.61 -5.25
N VAL A 53 1.51 11.81 -4.64
CA VAL A 53 0.82 13.11 -4.63
C VAL A 53 1.55 14.10 -3.73
N ILE A 54 1.94 13.66 -2.53
CA ILE A 54 2.69 14.46 -1.56
C ILE A 54 4.03 14.92 -2.14
N LYS A 55 4.73 14.02 -2.85
CA LYS A 55 6.00 14.33 -3.52
C LYS A 55 5.85 15.53 -4.46
N ARG A 56 4.84 15.49 -5.33
CA ARG A 56 4.58 16.57 -6.30
C ARG A 56 4.24 17.89 -5.62
N ALA A 57 3.50 17.86 -4.52
CA ALA A 57 3.21 19.05 -3.73
C ALA A 57 4.48 19.64 -3.10
N GLN A 58 5.36 18.78 -2.59
CA GLN A 58 6.65 19.16 -2.01
C GLN A 58 7.63 19.68 -3.06
N GLU A 59 7.71 19.05 -4.23
CA GLU A 59 8.49 19.54 -5.38
C GLU A 59 7.99 20.93 -5.83
N ALA A 60 6.67 21.14 -5.87
CA ALA A 60 6.09 22.44 -6.20
C ALA A 60 6.44 23.52 -5.15
N GLN A 61 6.48 23.17 -3.87
CA GLN A 61 6.94 24.06 -2.80
C GLN A 61 8.44 24.34 -2.89
N ALA A 62 9.25 23.32 -3.17
CA ALA A 62 10.68 23.48 -3.36
C ALA A 62 11.01 24.41 -4.53
N VAL A 63 10.23 24.37 -5.62
CA VAL A 63 10.38 25.32 -6.74
C VAL A 63 10.00 26.75 -6.34
N GLN A 64 9.02 26.94 -5.46
CA GLN A 64 8.55 28.27 -5.05
C GLN A 64 9.38 28.91 -3.92
N ALA A 65 9.72 28.13 -2.90
CA ALA A 65 10.34 28.59 -1.66
C ALA A 65 11.78 28.09 -1.47
N GLY A 66 12.29 27.26 -2.39
CA GLY A 66 13.65 26.71 -2.34
C GLY A 66 13.87 25.67 -1.23
N THR A 67 12.82 25.20 -0.55
CA THR A 67 12.93 24.23 0.55
C THR A 67 11.73 23.29 0.57
N TYR A 68 11.93 22.10 1.14
CA TYR A 68 10.85 21.18 1.45
C TYR A 68 10.25 21.49 2.82
N LEU A 69 8.92 21.42 2.93
CA LEU A 69 8.21 21.77 4.15
C LEU A 69 8.02 20.56 5.07
N ALA A 70 8.26 20.76 6.37
CA ALA A 70 7.83 19.79 7.36
C ALA A 70 6.31 19.76 7.43
N ALA A 71 5.75 18.57 7.43
CA ALA A 71 4.32 18.34 7.55
C ALA A 71 4.12 17.28 8.64
N ALA A 72 3.78 17.71 9.86
CA ALA A 72 3.60 16.78 10.98
C ALA A 72 2.48 15.78 10.69
N SER A 73 2.55 14.59 11.30
CA SER A 73 1.57 13.53 11.05
C SER A 73 0.17 14.00 11.47
N GLY A 74 -0.76 14.09 10.52
CA GLY A 74 -2.18 14.21 10.81
C GLY A 74 -2.78 12.84 11.11
N VAL A 75 -3.67 12.75 12.10
CA VAL A 75 -4.51 11.56 12.32
C VAL A 75 -5.52 11.46 11.16
N ALA A 76 -5.93 10.24 10.78
CA ALA A 76 -7.01 10.03 9.81
C ALA A 76 -8.24 10.88 10.16
N GLY A 77 -8.72 11.69 9.22
CA GLY A 77 -9.86 12.61 9.43
C GLY A 77 -9.54 13.92 10.15
N ALA A 78 -8.28 14.22 10.47
CA ALA A 78 -7.86 15.53 10.97
C ALA A 78 -7.38 16.43 9.83
N VAL A 79 -7.60 17.75 9.97
CA VAL A 79 -6.86 18.75 9.18
C VAL A 79 -5.39 18.52 9.49
N PRO A 80 -4.59 18.13 8.51
CA PRO A 80 -3.21 17.82 8.80
C PRO A 80 -2.48 19.14 9.14
N ALA A 81 -1.59 19.09 10.13
CA ALA A 81 -1.02 20.26 10.82
C ALA A 81 -0.45 21.33 9.86
N ALA A 82 -0.22 22.55 10.34
CA ALA A 82 0.14 23.78 9.59
C ALA A 82 0.95 23.62 8.27
N GLY A 83 1.87 22.65 8.16
CA GLY A 83 2.62 22.36 6.92
C GLY A 83 1.78 21.85 5.74
N TRP A 84 0.66 21.18 5.97
CA TRP A 84 -0.16 20.62 4.88
C TRP A 84 -1.03 21.66 4.18
N ALA A 85 -1.49 22.67 4.91
CA ALA A 85 -2.17 23.82 4.33
C ALA A 85 -1.22 24.60 3.39
N ALA A 86 0.05 24.73 3.78
CA ALA A 86 1.08 25.35 2.92
C ALA A 86 1.36 24.54 1.64
N LEU A 87 1.15 23.23 1.69
CA LEU A 87 1.20 22.33 0.51
C LEU A 87 -0.10 22.35 -0.32
N ASN A 88 -1.11 23.15 0.06
CA ASN A 88 -2.46 23.16 -0.51
C ASN A 88 -3.17 21.79 -0.43
N MET A 89 -2.88 21.01 0.61
CA MET A 89 -3.46 19.68 0.85
C MET A 89 -4.38 19.75 2.07
N SER A 90 -5.68 19.93 1.84
CA SER A 90 -6.62 20.29 2.91
C SER A 90 -7.16 19.11 3.73
N THR A 91 -7.24 17.89 3.20
CA THR A 91 -7.83 16.76 3.93
C THR A 91 -7.30 15.42 3.42
N LEU A 92 -6.91 14.56 4.37
CA LEU A 92 -6.77 13.13 4.13
C LEU A 92 -8.17 12.50 4.29
N PRO A 93 -8.57 11.54 3.43
CA PRO A 93 -9.85 10.86 3.59
C PRO A 93 -10.01 10.29 5.01
N ALA A 94 -11.20 10.43 5.60
CA ALA A 94 -11.48 9.96 6.95
C ALA A 94 -11.33 8.43 7.11
N SER A 95 -11.35 7.68 6.00
CA SER A 95 -11.18 6.21 5.94
C SER A 95 -9.73 5.77 5.67
N THR A 96 -8.75 6.63 5.88
CA THR A 96 -7.34 6.32 5.54
C THR A 96 -6.76 5.22 6.44
N ARG A 97 -6.10 4.24 5.81
CA ARG A 97 -5.40 3.14 6.49
C ARG A 97 -3.99 3.53 6.93
N PHE A 98 -3.56 4.73 6.55
CA PHE A 98 -2.24 5.30 6.83
C PHE A 98 -2.37 6.74 7.30
N THR A 99 -1.50 7.13 8.23
CA THR A 99 -1.16 8.52 8.52
C THR A 99 0.07 8.89 7.72
N TYR A 100 0.17 10.16 7.28
CA TYR A 100 1.31 10.65 6.51
C TYR A 100 2.02 11.76 7.26
N ALA A 101 3.34 11.78 7.20
CA ALA A 101 4.17 12.86 7.74
C ALA A 101 5.32 13.16 6.77
N CYS A 102 5.84 14.38 6.80
CA CYS A 102 7.03 14.77 6.06
C CYS A 102 8.00 15.52 6.97
N GLY A 103 9.30 15.23 6.84
CA GLY A 103 10.35 16.05 7.40
C GLY A 103 10.64 17.26 6.51
N ALA A 104 11.01 18.38 7.10
CA ALA A 104 11.60 19.49 6.34
C ALA A 104 12.99 19.08 5.83
N ALA A 105 13.36 19.58 4.66
CA ALA A 105 14.70 19.44 4.13
C ALA A 105 15.10 20.68 3.33
N ALA A 106 16.42 20.82 3.13
CA ALA A 106 16.98 21.85 2.27
C ALA A 106 16.53 21.65 0.80
N ALA A 107 16.88 22.60 -0.06
CA ALA A 107 16.57 22.58 -1.49
C ALA A 107 16.86 21.21 -2.14
N PRO A 108 16.14 20.83 -3.21
CA PRO A 108 16.40 19.62 -3.96
C PRO A 108 17.87 19.53 -4.38
N VAL A 109 18.51 18.44 -4.01
CA VAL A 109 19.86 18.07 -4.37
C VAL A 109 19.75 17.07 -5.52
N PHE A 110 19.56 17.58 -6.74
CA PHE A 110 19.24 16.85 -7.98
C PHE A 110 20.25 15.76 -8.45
N ASN A 111 21.16 15.30 -7.58
CA ASN A 111 22.18 14.31 -7.90
C ASN A 111 22.57 13.42 -6.72
N VAL A 112 21.66 13.23 -5.75
CA VAL A 112 21.91 12.31 -4.65
C VAL A 112 21.53 10.89 -5.09
N ALA A 113 22.45 9.95 -4.86
CA ALA A 113 22.16 8.55 -5.10
C ALA A 113 21.11 8.08 -4.08
N PRO A 114 20.05 7.37 -4.51
CA PRO A 114 19.04 6.84 -3.59
C PRO A 114 19.69 5.84 -2.63
N THR A 115 19.73 6.17 -1.34
CA THR A 115 20.20 5.27 -0.27
C THR A 115 19.07 4.92 0.70
N ALA A 116 19.23 3.80 1.41
CA ALA A 116 18.44 3.46 2.59
C ALA A 116 19.33 3.54 3.85
N PRO A 117 18.99 4.35 4.87
CA PRO A 117 17.88 5.31 4.95
C PRO A 117 18.02 6.48 3.96
N CYS A 118 16.91 7.19 3.70
CA CYS A 118 16.93 8.39 2.87
C CYS A 118 18.02 9.35 3.37
N PRO A 119 18.85 9.92 2.48
CA PRO A 119 19.82 10.94 2.85
C PRO A 119 19.11 12.10 3.55
N ALA A 120 19.68 12.58 4.66
CA ALA A 120 19.09 13.69 5.42
C ALA A 120 18.91 14.97 4.57
N ALA A 121 19.73 15.13 3.53
CA ALA A 121 19.67 16.25 2.60
C ALA A 121 18.44 16.24 1.68
N GLU A 122 17.92 15.07 1.31
CA GLU A 122 16.76 14.96 0.41
C GLU A 122 15.44 15.21 1.13
N GLY A 123 15.39 14.98 2.44
CA GLY A 123 14.14 14.90 3.19
C GLY A 123 13.35 13.63 2.86
N ASN A 124 12.31 13.39 3.66
CA ASN A 124 11.46 12.24 3.48
C ASN A 124 10.01 12.51 3.87
N CYS A 125 9.12 11.68 3.33
CA CYS A 125 7.77 11.54 3.82
C CYS A 125 7.51 10.08 4.20
N THR A 126 6.79 9.85 5.30
CA THR A 126 6.44 8.54 5.81
C THR A 126 4.93 8.33 5.74
N ALA A 127 4.53 7.11 5.43
CA ALA A 127 3.16 6.62 5.56
C ALA A 127 3.15 5.51 6.61
N THR A 128 2.55 5.75 7.78
CA THR A 128 2.48 4.79 8.89
C THR A 128 1.08 4.22 9.00
N ARG A 129 0.96 2.88 9.07
CA ARG A 129 -0.34 2.23 9.25
C ARG A 129 -0.98 2.61 10.58
N VAL A 130 -2.24 3.08 10.51
CA VAL A 130 -3.02 3.48 11.69
C VAL A 130 -3.28 2.31 12.63
N ALA A 131 -3.39 2.61 13.93
CA ALA A 131 -3.77 1.65 14.96
C ALA A 131 -5.15 1.04 14.66
N GLY A 132 -5.33 -0.26 14.95
CA GLY A 132 -6.55 -1.01 14.64
C GLY A 132 -6.49 -1.88 13.38
N ASN A 133 -5.40 -1.81 12.60
CA ASN A 133 -5.12 -2.77 11.50
C ASN A 133 -4.20 -3.91 11.98
N PRO A 134 -4.30 -5.13 11.42
CA PRO A 134 -3.48 -6.29 11.81
C PRO A 134 -1.97 -6.13 11.55
N LYS A 135 -1.53 -5.04 10.90
CA LYS A 135 -0.11 -4.65 10.75
C LYS A 135 0.13 -3.18 11.10
N ALA A 136 -0.55 -2.71 12.15
CA ALA A 136 -0.33 -1.35 12.67
C ALA A 136 1.16 -1.10 12.97
N GLY A 137 1.62 0.13 12.76
CA GLY A 137 3.02 0.52 12.95
C GLY A 137 3.92 0.33 11.75
N GLY A 138 3.52 -0.48 10.75
CA GLY A 138 4.22 -0.59 9.46
C GLY A 138 4.36 0.77 8.78
N THR A 139 5.59 1.23 8.54
CA THR A 139 5.89 2.54 7.95
C THR A 139 6.57 2.41 6.60
N ILE A 140 6.05 3.10 5.59
CA ILE A 140 6.63 3.25 4.26
C ILE A 140 7.28 4.62 4.17
N THR A 141 8.57 4.71 3.86
CA THR A 141 9.25 6.01 3.70
C THR A 141 9.50 6.30 2.23
N MET A 142 9.33 7.54 1.80
CA MET A 142 9.68 8.04 0.47
C MET A 142 10.72 9.14 0.63
N CYS A 143 11.82 9.06 -0.10
CA CYS A 143 12.80 10.14 -0.21
C CYS A 143 12.25 11.19 -1.19
N LEU A 144 12.25 12.46 -0.78
CA LEU A 144 11.51 13.51 -1.49
C LEU A 144 12.14 13.90 -2.82
N ASP A 145 13.46 13.80 -2.96
CA ASP A 145 14.16 14.18 -4.18
C ASP A 145 14.11 13.04 -5.21
N THR A 146 14.69 11.90 -4.84
CA THR A 146 14.78 10.71 -5.70
C THR A 146 13.43 10.02 -5.91
N GLY A 147 12.44 10.24 -5.04
CA GLY A 147 11.20 9.46 -5.02
C GLY A 147 11.42 7.99 -4.66
N PHE A 148 12.61 7.66 -4.15
CA PHE A 148 12.97 6.31 -3.73
C PHE A 148 12.17 5.91 -2.50
N ILE A 149 11.58 4.72 -2.53
CA ILE A 149 10.80 4.22 -1.39
C ILE A 149 11.72 3.36 -0.52
N VAL A 150 11.91 3.76 0.73
CA VAL A 150 12.74 3.09 1.74
C VAL A 150 11.87 2.51 2.87
N ALA A 151 12.05 1.22 3.12
CA ALA A 151 11.56 0.45 4.28
C ALA A 151 10.03 0.33 4.47
N CYS A 152 9.62 -0.86 4.93
CA CYS A 152 8.37 -1.18 5.62
C CYS A 152 8.69 -1.40 7.12
N GLY A 153 8.97 -0.37 7.91
CA GLY A 153 9.31 -0.56 9.33
C GLY A 153 8.08 -0.98 10.15
N GLY A 154 7.93 -2.28 10.46
CA GLY A 154 6.86 -2.85 11.30
C GLY A 154 6.65 -4.36 11.03
N PRO A 155 5.75 -5.07 11.75
CA PRO A 155 5.53 -6.53 11.65
C PRO A 155 4.85 -6.99 10.35
N ALA A 156 5.16 -6.36 9.22
CA ALA A 156 4.66 -6.72 7.90
C ALA A 156 5.52 -7.84 7.28
N PRO A 157 4.93 -8.72 6.45
CA PRO A 157 5.64 -9.85 5.87
C PRO A 157 6.75 -9.35 4.95
N THR A 158 7.91 -9.94 5.16
CA THR A 158 9.24 -9.60 4.67
C THR A 158 9.45 -9.83 3.17
N ASN A 159 8.38 -9.75 2.36
CA ASN A 159 8.40 -10.17 0.95
C ASN A 159 7.50 -9.31 0.03
N TYR A 160 7.27 -8.04 0.36
CA TYR A 160 6.61 -7.14 -0.59
C TYR A 160 7.65 -6.36 -1.40
N THR A 161 7.85 -6.79 -2.64
CA THR A 161 8.56 -5.98 -3.66
C THR A 161 7.56 -4.98 -4.23
N LEU A 162 7.80 -3.70 -3.99
CA LEU A 162 7.08 -2.60 -4.62
C LEU A 162 7.47 -2.59 -6.11
N VAL A 163 6.69 -3.25 -6.97
CA VAL A 163 6.90 -3.19 -8.42
C VAL A 163 5.79 -2.33 -9.00
N GLY A 164 6.09 -1.08 -9.37
CA GLY A 164 5.11 -0.26 -10.12
C GLY A 164 5.23 1.26 -10.07
N ALA A 165 6.14 1.87 -9.31
CA ALA A 165 6.41 3.31 -9.45
C ALA A 165 7.75 3.49 -10.17
N ALA A 166 7.85 4.47 -11.07
CA ALA A 166 8.99 4.64 -12.00
C ALA A 166 10.39 4.70 -11.35
N ASN A 167 10.49 4.80 -10.02
CA ASN A 167 11.72 4.81 -9.22
C ASN A 167 11.78 3.71 -8.13
N THR A 168 11.07 2.58 -8.29
CA THR A 168 11.15 1.45 -7.36
C THR A 168 12.23 0.45 -7.79
N GLN A 169 13.50 0.79 -7.55
CA GLN A 169 14.58 -0.22 -7.59
C GLN A 169 14.73 -0.86 -6.21
N GLY A 170 14.02 -1.96 -5.96
CA GLY A 170 14.53 -3.01 -5.07
C GLY A 170 14.56 -2.75 -3.56
N ALA A 171 13.75 -1.84 -2.99
CA ALA A 171 13.55 -1.86 -1.54
C ALA A 171 12.66 -3.06 -1.17
N THR A 172 13.29 -4.22 -0.97
CA THR A 172 12.66 -5.37 -0.33
C THR A 172 12.36 -4.99 1.11
N CYS A 173 11.08 -5.04 1.48
CA CYS A 173 10.67 -5.04 2.88
C CYS A 173 11.22 -6.32 3.49
N ALA A 174 12.40 -6.28 4.12
CA ALA A 174 13.05 -7.43 4.76
C ALA A 174 12.50 -7.70 6.16
#